data_AF-A0A7C1JGT0-F1
#
_entry.id   AF-A0A7C1JGT0-F1
#
_cell.length_a   1.000
_cell.length_b   1.000
_cell.length_c   1.000
_cell.angle_alpha   90.00
_cell.angle_beta   90.00
_cell.angle_gamma   90.00
#
_symmetry.space_group_name_H-M   'P 1'
#
loop_
_entity.id
_entity.type
_entity.pdbx_description
1 polymer ?
#
loop_
_entity_poly.entity_id
_entity_poly.type
_entity_poly.pdbx_seq_one_letter_code
_entity_poly.pdbx_strand_id
1 'polypeptide(L)'
;GKGPLNQARASAMNLPWDAMSFVVEGKRYTVLYIDSPRNPKPAEYNERTYGRFGSFFKYELDEGKDLLANYRIWVQEGEMTVEQAAAIANQFAEPAEVSVSIQ
;
A
#
# COMPACT_ATOMS: atom_id res chain seq x y z
N GLY A 1 1.43 15.98 1.04
CA GLY A 1 1.22 17.18 0.19
C GLY A 1 1.73 16.88 -1.20
N LYS A 2 1.00 17.26 -2.25
CA LYS A 2 1.48 17.07 -3.63
C LYS A 2 2.61 18.07 -3.88
N GLY A 3 3.84 17.58 -3.90
CA GLY A 3 4.97 18.30 -4.48
C GLY A 3 4.70 18.65 -5.95
N PRO A 4 5.58 19.45 -6.58
CA PRO A 4 5.38 19.98 -7.93
C PRO A 4 5.04 18.87 -8.94
N LEU A 5 3.94 19.11 -9.66
CA LEU A 5 3.14 18.19 -10.47
C LEU A 5 3.82 17.58 -11.72
N ASN A 6 5.14 17.50 -11.81
CA ASN A 6 5.80 17.03 -13.03
C ASN A 6 7.24 16.52 -12.82
N GLN A 7 7.41 15.56 -11.93
CA GLN A 7 8.50 14.59 -12.09
C GLN A 7 7.86 13.23 -12.31
N ALA A 8 8.29 12.57 -13.38
CA ALA A 8 7.69 11.37 -13.96
C ALA A 8 7.49 10.28 -12.91
N ARG A 9 6.31 10.25 -12.27
CA ARG A 9 5.86 9.02 -11.64
C ARG A 9 5.64 8.04 -12.79
N ALA A 10 6.23 6.86 -12.68
CA ALA A 10 5.69 5.69 -13.36
C ALA A 10 4.16 5.74 -13.22
N SER A 11 3.43 5.41 -14.29
CA SER A 11 1.96 5.40 -14.26
C SER A 11 1.51 4.85 -12.91
N ALA A 12 0.58 5.51 -12.20
CA ALA A 12 0.14 5.14 -10.84
C ALA A 12 -0.64 3.81 -10.85
N MET A 13 -0.09 2.82 -11.54
CA MET A 13 -0.60 1.54 -11.96
C MET A 13 0.26 0.50 -11.27
N ASN A 14 -0.37 -0.48 -10.65
CA ASN A 14 0.26 -1.65 -10.05
C ASN A 14 1.39 -1.30 -9.07
N LEU A 15 1.28 -0.16 -8.37
CA LEU A 15 2.22 0.15 -7.30
C LEU A 15 2.02 -0.88 -6.18
N PRO A 16 3.10 -1.45 -5.62
CA PRO A 16 3.00 -2.40 -4.50
C PRO A 16 2.50 -1.70 -3.23
N TRP A 17 2.73 -0.40 -3.11
CA TRP A 17 2.32 0.42 -1.98
C TRP A 17 2.27 1.91 -2.32
N ASP A 18 1.58 2.68 -1.50
CA ASP A 18 1.60 4.15 -1.47
C ASP A 18 1.62 4.64 -0.02
N ALA A 19 2.30 5.76 0.22
CA ALA A 19 2.58 6.25 1.57
C ALA A 19 2.12 7.69 1.76
N MET A 20 1.51 7.96 2.90
CA MET A 20 1.08 9.29 3.30
C MET A 20 1.70 9.68 4.63
N SER A 21 2.52 10.73 4.62
CA SER A 21 3.03 11.37 5.83
C SER A 21 2.22 12.63 6.17
N PHE A 22 1.80 12.76 7.43
CA PHE A 22 1.01 13.88 7.94
C PHE A 22 1.31 14.16 9.42
N VAL A 23 0.81 15.29 9.92
CA VAL A 23 1.02 15.75 11.30
C VAL A 23 -0.33 15.85 12.02
N VAL A 24 -0.41 15.28 13.22
CA VAL A 24 -1.54 15.40 14.15
C VAL A 24 -0.99 15.93 15.47
N GLU A 25 -1.53 17.04 15.97
CA GLU A 25 -1.10 17.67 17.24
C GLU A 25 0.42 17.89 17.35
N GLY A 26 1.06 18.33 16.24
CA GLY A 26 2.50 18.57 16.18
C GLY A 26 3.35 17.30 16.04
N LYS A 27 2.74 16.11 16.06
CA LYS A 27 3.42 14.83 15.92
C LYS A 27 3.23 14.24 14.53
N ARG A 28 4.32 13.75 13.94
CA ARG A 28 4.31 13.20 12.58
C ARG A 28 4.01 11.72 12.58
N TYR A 29 3.21 11.31 11.61
CA TYR A 29 2.89 9.91 11.33
C TYR A 29 3.04 9.61 9.84
N THR A 30 3.27 8.35 9.53
CA THR A 30 3.20 7.82 8.17
C THR A 30 2.25 6.63 8.14
N VAL A 31 1.33 6.65 7.17
CA VAL A 31 0.45 5.53 6.85
C VAL A 31 0.88 4.97 5.50
N LEU A 32 1.15 3.67 5.44
CA LEU A 32 1.46 2.92 4.23
C LEU A 32 0.24 2.06 3.86
N TYR A 33 -0.24 2.23 2.63
CA TYR A 33 -1.27 1.39 2.01
C TYR A 33 -0.58 0.39 1.10
N ILE A 34 -0.71 -0.91 1.37
CA ILE A 34 -0.03 -1.97 0.61
C ILE A 34 -1.08 -2.79 -0.14
N ASP A 35 -0.90 -2.89 -1.45
CA ASP A 35 -1.74 -3.69 -2.36
C ASP A 35 -1.06 -5.03 -2.62
N SER A 36 -1.74 -6.13 -2.27
CA SER A 36 -1.19 -7.46 -2.51
C SER A 36 -0.98 -7.71 -4.00
N PRO A 37 0.14 -8.33 -4.41
CA PRO A 37 0.32 -8.77 -5.80
C PRO A 37 -0.74 -9.81 -6.23
N ARG A 38 -1.45 -10.44 -5.27
CA ARG A 38 -2.55 -11.37 -5.52
C ARG A 38 -3.88 -10.71 -5.87
N ASN A 39 -4.02 -9.40 -5.66
CA ASN A 39 -5.24 -8.69 -6.04
C ASN A 39 -5.36 -8.58 -7.56
N PRO A 40 -6.58 -8.46 -8.11
CA PRO A 40 -6.76 -8.20 -9.55
C PRO A 40 -5.97 -6.99 -10.03
N LYS A 41 -5.47 -7.10 -11.26
CA LYS A 41 -4.69 -6.07 -11.96
C LYS A 41 -5.29 -5.80 -13.34
N PRO A 42 -5.09 -4.61 -13.93
CA PRO A 42 -4.34 -3.49 -13.36
C PRO A 42 -5.07 -2.81 -12.19
N ALA A 43 -4.30 -2.31 -11.23
CA ALA A 43 -4.79 -1.52 -10.11
C ALA A 43 -4.23 -0.10 -10.19
N GLU A 44 -5.08 0.91 -10.04
CA GLU A 44 -4.73 2.33 -10.08
C GLU A 44 -4.70 2.92 -8.67
N TYR A 45 -3.73 3.80 -8.39
CA TYR A 45 -3.65 4.55 -7.14
C TYR A 45 -4.24 5.95 -7.27
N ASN A 46 -5.06 6.33 -6.29
CA ASN A 46 -5.82 7.57 -6.32
C ASN A 46 -5.68 8.36 -5.01
N GLU A 47 -4.92 9.45 -5.04
CA GLU A 47 -4.68 10.29 -3.84
C GLU A 47 -5.53 11.57 -3.84
N ARG A 48 -5.93 12.01 -2.64
CA ARG A 48 -6.59 13.29 -2.35
C ARG A 48 -5.90 14.00 -1.19
N THR A 49 -6.01 15.33 -1.17
CA THR A 49 -5.34 16.19 -0.17
C THR A 49 -5.83 15.98 1.26
N TYR A 50 -7.04 15.46 1.45
CA TYR A 50 -7.66 15.21 2.76
C TYR A 50 -7.37 13.81 3.32
N GLY A 51 -6.43 13.05 2.76
CA GLY A 51 -6.05 11.77 3.33
C GLY A 51 -6.74 10.55 2.72
N ARG A 52 -7.46 10.69 1.61
CA ARG A 52 -7.99 9.54 0.85
C ARG A 52 -6.95 9.10 -0.18
N PHE A 53 -6.42 7.89 0.00
CA PHE A 53 -5.44 7.25 -0.88
C PHE A 53 -5.60 5.73 -0.82
N GLY A 54 -5.03 5.03 -1.80
CA GLY A 54 -5.13 3.59 -1.94
C GLY A 54 -5.33 3.17 -3.39
N SER A 55 -5.28 1.86 -3.61
CA SER A 55 -5.46 1.27 -4.94
C SER A 55 -6.90 0.84 -5.20
N PHE A 56 -7.28 0.81 -6.47
CA PHE A 56 -8.53 0.19 -6.91
C PHE A 56 -8.30 -0.51 -8.25
N PHE A 57 -9.04 -1.57 -8.53
CA PHE A 57 -9.03 -2.29 -9.80
C PHE A 57 -10.47 -2.43 -10.32
N LYS A 58 -10.59 -2.69 -11.61
CA LYS A 58 -11.87 -3.13 -12.19
C LYS A 58 -11.93 -4.66 -12.15
N TYR A 59 -13.07 -5.19 -11.74
CA TYR A 59 -13.31 -6.62 -11.69
C TYR A 59 -14.76 -6.90 -12.09
N GLU A 60 -14.96 -7.92 -12.91
CA GLU A 60 -16.29 -8.40 -13.30
C GLU A 60 -16.66 -9.56 -12.36
N LEU A 61 -17.79 -9.40 -11.66
CA LEU A 61 -18.30 -10.42 -10.74
C LEU A 61 -19.19 -11.37 -11.53
N ASP A 62 -18.84 -12.65 -11.53
CA ASP A 62 -19.63 -13.73 -12.12
C ASP A 62 -20.12 -14.67 -11.02
N GLU A 63 -21.25 -15.34 -11.25
CA GLU A 63 -21.74 -16.38 -10.36
C GLU A 63 -20.68 -17.49 -10.20
N GLY A 64 -20.33 -17.82 -8.96
CA GLY A 64 -19.30 -18.81 -8.63
C GLY A 64 -17.86 -18.30 -8.69
N LYS A 65 -17.61 -17.00 -8.94
CA LYS A 65 -16.27 -16.39 -8.84
C LYS A 65 -16.20 -15.42 -7.67
N ASP A 66 -15.45 -15.79 -6.65
CA ASP A 66 -15.19 -14.92 -5.50
C ASP A 66 -14.18 -13.82 -5.86
N LEU A 67 -14.51 -12.58 -5.49
CA LEU A 67 -13.53 -11.50 -5.46
C LEU A 67 -12.77 -11.53 -4.14
N LEU A 68 -11.51 -11.97 -4.20
CA LEU A 68 -10.58 -11.88 -3.08
C LEU A 68 -9.69 -10.65 -3.24
N ALA A 69 -9.82 -9.72 -2.30
CA ALA A 69 -8.97 -8.53 -2.21
C ALA A 69 -8.28 -8.50 -0.84
N ASN A 70 -6.97 -8.34 -0.86
CA ASN A 70 -6.10 -8.39 0.31
C ASN A 70 -5.20 -7.16 0.35
N TYR A 71 -5.30 -6.41 1.42
CA TYR A 71 -4.59 -5.15 1.62
C TYR A 71 -3.99 -5.12 3.02
N ARG A 72 -2.93 -4.33 3.21
CA ARG A 72 -2.40 -4.02 4.53
C ARG A 72 -2.28 -2.51 4.70
N ILE A 73 -2.76 -2.03 5.85
CA ILE A 73 -2.52 -0.68 6.33
C ILE A 73 -1.50 -0.76 7.44
N TRP A 74 -0.40 -0.04 7.29
CA TRP A 74 0.62 0.10 8.33
C TRP A 74 0.65 1.56 8.79
N VAL A 75 0.54 1.78 10.10
CA VAL A 75 0.59 3.12 10.69
C VAL A 75 1.78 3.18 11.63
N GLN A 76 2.61 4.19 11.48
CA GLN A 76 3.70 4.43 12.41
C GLN A 76 3.89 5.92 12.69
N GLU A 77 4.52 6.20 13.83
CA GLU A 77 5.08 7.50 14.13
C GLU A 77 6.33 7.77 13.26
N GLY A 78 6.54 9.04 12.89
CA GLY A 78 7.68 9.50 12.11
C GLY A 78 7.51 9.44 10.59
N GLU A 79 8.52 9.91 9.87
CA GLU A 79 8.65 9.69 8.42
C GLU A 79 9.10 8.26 8.14
N MET A 80 8.77 7.78 6.95
CA MET A 80 9.21 6.48 6.44
C MET A 80 10.05 6.72 5.18
N THR A 81 11.20 6.06 5.07
CA THR A 81 11.97 6.05 3.83
C THR A 81 11.34 5.08 2.81
N VAL A 82 11.72 5.22 1.54
CA VAL A 82 11.26 4.31 0.48
C VAL A 82 11.68 2.87 0.76
N GLU A 83 12.88 2.67 1.31
CA GLU A 83 13.42 1.35 1.64
C GLU A 83 12.64 0.70 2.78
N GLN A 84 12.25 1.48 3.79
CA GLN A 84 11.39 1.00 4.88
C GLN A 84 10.00 0.60 4.35
N ALA A 85 9.39 1.43 3.50
CA ALA A 85 8.10 1.14 2.88
C ALA A 85 8.16 -0.14 2.03
N ALA A 86 9.20 -0.26 1.21
CA ALA A 86 9.42 -1.44 0.37
C ALA A 86 9.64 -2.71 1.21
N ALA A 87 10.41 -2.64 2.30
CA ALA A 87 10.64 -3.79 3.17
C ALA A 87 9.34 -4.30 3.82
N ILE A 88 8.50 -3.39 4.34
CA ILE A 88 7.19 -3.74 4.94
C ILE A 88 6.26 -4.34 3.88
N ALA A 89 6.22 -3.76 2.68
CA ALA A 89 5.40 -4.28 1.60
C ALA A 89 5.86 -5.66 1.13
N ASN A 90 7.17 -5.89 1.01
CA ASN A 90 7.73 -7.19 0.65
C ASN A 90 7.42 -8.25 1.70
N GLN A 91 7.53 -7.92 3.00
CA GLN A 91 7.14 -8.83 4.09
C GLN A 91 5.65 -9.22 4.03
N PHE A 92 4.80 -8.34 3.51
CA PHE A 92 3.39 -8.66 3.31
C PHE A 92 3.14 -9.54 2.08
N ALA A 93 3.83 -9.26 0.98
CA ALA A 93 3.73 -10.03 -0.25
C ALA A 93 4.29 -11.45 -0.07
N GLU A 94 5.41 -11.57 0.62
CA GLU A 94 6.18 -12.80 0.87
C GLU A 94 6.46 -12.91 2.38
N PRO A 95 5.49 -13.39 3.17
CA PRO A 95 5.70 -13.57 4.61
C PRO A 95 6.74 -14.66 4.85
N ALA A 96 7.66 -14.41 5.79
CA ALA A 96 8.66 -15.40 6.18
C ALA A 96 7.97 -16.67 6.75
N GLU A 97 8.41 -17.83 6.30
CA GLU A 97 8.03 -19.10 6.92
C GLU A 97 8.75 -19.26 8.26
N VAL A 98 7.99 -19.41 9.35
CA VAL A 98 8.54 -19.66 10.69
C VAL A 98 8.24 -21.11 11.05
N SER A 99 9.28 -21.93 11.16
CA SER A 99 9.19 -23.26 11.76
C SER A 99 9.57 -23.16 13.25
N VAL A 100 8.69 -23.66 14.12
CA VAL A 100 8.97 -23.79 15.56
C VAL A 100 9.27 -25.25 15.83
N SER A 101 10.53 -25.56 16.16
CA SER A 101 10.90 -26.87 16.68
C SER A 101 10.58 -26.91 18.17
N ILE A 102 9.67 -27.79 18.58
CA ILE A 102 9.42 -28.08 19.99
C ILE A 102 10.47 -29.10 20.43
N GLN A 103 11.23 -28.78 21.50
CA GLN A 103 12.15 -29.70 22.16
C GLN A 103 11.41 -30.57 23.18
#